data_AF-A0A388LSR3-F1
#
_entry.id   AF-A0A388LSR3-F1
#
_cell.length_a   1.000
_cell.length_b   1.000
_cell.length_c   1.000
_cell.angle_alpha   90.00
_cell.angle_beta   90.00
_cell.angle_gamma   90.00
#
_symmetry.space_group_name_H-M   'P 1'
#
loop_
_entity.id
_entity.type
_entity.pdbx_description
1 polymer ?
#
loop_
_entity_poly.entity_id
_entity_poly.type
_entity_poly.pdbx_seq_one_letter_code
_entity_poly.pdbx_strand_id
1 'polypeptide(L)'
;MDGTVMGRYLMGDAGYPILPWLMIPFGGSDRTVEERSFDNKFSALRNVIERCFGRLKGMWHCFGWKHIANMQNVCYQFFACCILHNIIIDAGIPVDEELLQRRGREDGDEDNDDDGPAGDYADDDEDYAEAELRREGCTLYASHRIRHDATTALRSSVVRHALHVSRVLGVHAGAQQR
;
A
#
# COMPACT_ATOMS: atom_id res chain seq x y z
N MET A 1 -31.41 -18.36 -13.52
CA MET A 1 -30.68 -17.41 -12.67
C MET A 1 -31.73 -16.51 -12.03
N ASP A 2 -31.90 -16.65 -10.73
CA ASP A 2 -33.01 -16.23 -9.86
C ASP A 2 -32.90 -14.77 -9.35
N GLY A 3 -32.07 -13.95 -10.00
CA GLY A 3 -32.17 -12.48 -9.86
C GLY A 3 -31.86 -11.92 -8.47
N THR A 4 -31.18 -12.66 -7.60
CA THR A 4 -30.78 -12.17 -6.28
C THR A 4 -29.82 -11.01 -6.44
N VAL A 5 -30.18 -9.85 -5.89
CA VAL A 5 -29.30 -8.68 -5.83
C VAL A 5 -28.14 -9.02 -4.91
N MET A 6 -26.97 -9.29 -5.49
CA MET A 6 -25.74 -9.49 -4.72
C MET A 6 -25.34 -8.17 -4.07
N GLY A 7 -25.17 -8.18 -2.74
CA GLY A 7 -24.69 -7.02 -1.98
C GLY A 7 -23.21 -6.70 -2.26
N ARG A 8 -22.67 -5.71 -1.55
CA ARG A 8 -21.22 -5.46 -1.52
C ARG A 8 -20.59 -6.34 -0.44
N TYR A 9 -19.54 -7.07 -0.79
CA TYR A 9 -18.78 -7.91 0.11
C TYR A 9 -17.33 -7.43 0.19
N LEU A 10 -16.74 -7.55 1.37
CA LEU A 10 -15.31 -7.45 1.55
C LEU A 10 -14.66 -8.76 1.11
N MET A 11 -13.43 -8.67 0.63
CA MET A 11 -12.62 -9.82 0.24
C MET A 11 -11.68 -10.17 1.38
N GLY A 12 -11.77 -11.40 1.87
CA GLY A 12 -10.92 -11.94 2.93
C GLY A 12 -9.89 -12.92 2.37
N ASP A 13 -8.80 -13.10 3.11
CA ASP A 13 -7.91 -14.22 2.89
C ASP A 13 -8.55 -15.54 3.35
N ALA A 14 -8.01 -16.68 2.90
CA ALA A 14 -8.44 -18.03 3.27
C ALA A 14 -8.36 -18.28 4.80
N GLY A 15 -7.52 -17.54 5.52
CA GLY A 15 -7.42 -17.60 6.98
C GLY A 15 -8.55 -16.90 7.74
N TYR A 16 -9.41 -16.13 7.07
CA TYR A 16 -10.55 -15.47 7.71
C TYR A 16 -11.79 -16.36 7.73
N PRO A 17 -12.66 -16.23 8.76
CA PRO A 17 -13.94 -16.92 8.77
C PRO A 17 -14.87 -16.36 7.68
N ILE A 18 -15.76 -17.21 7.15
CA ILE A 18 -16.85 -16.76 6.26
C ILE A 18 -17.84 -15.94 7.10
N LEU A 19 -18.03 -14.66 6.73
CA LEU A 19 -18.97 -13.76 7.40
C LEU A 19 -20.01 -13.24 6.38
N PRO A 20 -21.19 -12.77 6.82
CA PRO A 20 -22.24 -12.27 5.91
C PRO A 20 -21.81 -11.12 5.00
N TRP A 21 -20.68 -10.49 5.31
CA TRP A 21 -20.08 -9.36 4.58
C TRP A 21 -18.66 -9.67 4.08
N LEU A 22 -18.13 -10.87 4.29
CA LEU A 22 -16.77 -11.26 3.92
C LEU A 22 -16.78 -12.52 3.04
N MET A 23 -16.28 -12.39 1.81
CA MET A 23 -16.09 -13.50 0.89
C MET A 23 -14.64 -13.95 0.93
N ILE A 24 -14.42 -15.26 1.02
CA ILE A 24 -13.11 -15.92 0.99
C ILE A 24 -13.09 -16.91 -0.19
N PRO A 25 -11.91 -17.34 -0.69
CA PRO A 25 -11.86 -18.35 -1.74
C PRO A 25 -12.34 -19.72 -1.22
N PHE A 26 -12.86 -20.57 -2.10
CA PHE A 26 -13.34 -21.91 -1.71
C PHE A 26 -12.20 -22.83 -1.24
N GLY A 27 -11.06 -22.80 -1.95
CA GLY A 27 -9.88 -23.61 -1.58
C GLY A 27 -10.06 -25.13 -1.80
N GLY A 28 -9.07 -25.93 -1.38
CA GLY A 28 -9.12 -27.40 -1.45
C GLY A 28 -8.83 -28.02 -2.83
N SER A 29 -8.71 -29.34 -2.90
CA SER A 29 -8.44 -30.09 -4.15
C SER A 29 -9.71 -30.43 -4.93
N ASP A 30 -10.83 -30.67 -4.24
CA ASP A 30 -12.07 -31.17 -4.83
C ASP A 30 -13.06 -30.03 -5.12
N ARG A 31 -12.71 -29.16 -6.08
CA ARG A 31 -13.56 -28.04 -6.52
C ARG A 31 -14.40 -28.38 -7.74
N THR A 32 -15.62 -27.84 -7.79
CA THR A 32 -16.45 -27.80 -9.01
C THR A 32 -15.85 -26.86 -10.06
N VAL A 33 -16.39 -26.88 -11.29
CA VAL A 33 -15.92 -25.99 -12.36
C VAL A 33 -16.23 -24.53 -12.01
N GLU A 34 -17.37 -24.30 -11.38
CA GLU A 34 -17.87 -22.99 -10.96
C GLU A 34 -17.03 -22.40 -9.83
N GLU A 35 -16.69 -23.20 -8.81
CA GLU A 35 -15.82 -22.80 -7.70
C GLU A 35 -14.40 -22.48 -8.19
N ARG A 36 -13.86 -23.27 -9.13
CA ARG A 36 -12.58 -22.93 -9.78
C ARG A 36 -12.64 -21.60 -10.54
N SER A 37 -13.73 -21.36 -11.27
CA SER A 37 -13.92 -20.09 -11.98
C SER A 37 -14.02 -18.90 -11.02
N PHE A 38 -14.69 -19.09 -9.89
CA PHE A 38 -14.77 -18.10 -8.82
C PHE A 38 -13.40 -17.83 -8.21
N ASP A 39 -12.68 -18.85 -7.76
CA ASP A 39 -11.36 -18.73 -7.14
C ASP A 39 -10.35 -18.07 -8.10
N ASN A 40 -10.39 -18.39 -9.39
CA ASN A 40 -9.53 -17.75 -10.39
C ASN A 40 -9.77 -16.23 -10.48
N LYS A 41 -11.03 -15.80 -10.45
CA LYS A 41 -11.38 -14.37 -10.41
C LYS A 41 -11.00 -13.74 -9.08
N PHE A 42 -11.18 -14.49 -7.99
CA PHE A 42 -10.80 -14.09 -6.64
C PHE A 42 -9.29 -13.81 -6.56
N SER A 43 -8.45 -14.74 -7.04
CA SER A 43 -7.00 -14.59 -7.13
C SER A 43 -6.58 -13.45 -8.05
N ALA A 44 -7.24 -13.24 -9.18
CA ALA A 44 -6.93 -12.13 -10.08
C ALA A 44 -7.15 -10.77 -9.40
N LEU A 45 -8.24 -10.61 -8.64
CA LEU A 45 -8.51 -9.39 -7.88
C LEU A 45 -7.52 -9.22 -6.72
N ARG A 46 -7.19 -10.29 -5.99
CA ARG A 46 -6.16 -10.26 -4.95
C ARG A 46 -4.81 -9.81 -5.49
N ASN A 47 -4.41 -10.30 -6.66
CA ASN A 47 -3.15 -9.92 -7.32
C ASN A 47 -3.06 -8.40 -7.58
N VAL A 48 -4.18 -7.76 -7.95
CA VAL A 48 -4.22 -6.29 -8.13
C VAL A 48 -3.96 -5.57 -6.80
N ILE A 49 -4.60 -6.04 -5.72
CA ILE A 49 -4.46 -5.46 -4.37
C ILE A 49 -3.04 -5.68 -3.84
N GLU A 50 -2.49 -6.88 -3.97
CA GLU A 50 -1.12 -7.21 -3.58
C GLU A 50 -0.09 -6.35 -4.32
N ARG A 51 -0.24 -6.18 -5.64
CA ARG A 51 0.61 -5.27 -6.41
C ARG A 51 0.51 -3.83 -5.93
N CYS A 52 -0.69 -3.37 -5.59
CA CYS A 52 -0.91 -2.03 -5.04
C CYS A 52 -0.17 -1.85 -3.71
N PHE A 53 -0.34 -2.78 -2.76
CA PHE A 53 0.35 -2.73 -1.48
C PHE A 53 1.86 -2.90 -1.61
N GLY A 54 2.34 -3.75 -2.52
CA GLY A 54 3.76 -3.88 -2.82
C GLY A 54 4.39 -2.56 -3.29
N ARG A 55 3.70 -1.84 -4.19
CA ARG A 55 4.13 -0.50 -4.62
C ARG A 55 4.13 0.50 -3.46
N LEU A 56 3.11 0.47 -2.62
CA LEU A 56 3.00 1.40 -1.49
C LEU A 56 4.10 1.15 -0.45
N LYS A 57 4.33 -0.11 -0.08
CA LYS A 57 5.40 -0.51 0.84
C LYS A 57 6.77 -0.15 0.28
N GLY A 58 7.08 -0.56 -0.95
CA GLY A 58 8.37 -0.28 -1.59
C GLY A 58 8.63 1.21 -1.86
N MET A 59 7.59 2.03 -1.99
CA MET A 59 7.76 3.48 -2.20
C MET A 59 7.92 4.25 -0.89
N TRP A 60 7.16 3.91 0.16
CA TRP A 60 7.06 4.75 1.35
C TRP A 60 7.76 4.16 2.59
N HIS A 61 8.03 2.85 2.61
CA HIS A 61 8.68 2.10 3.70
C HIS A 61 8.09 2.27 5.12
N CYS A 62 7.01 3.02 5.27
CA CYS A 62 6.39 3.34 6.55
C CYS A 62 5.53 2.22 7.13
N PHE A 63 5.30 1.14 6.36
CA PHE A 63 4.44 0.00 6.75
C PHE A 63 5.14 -1.37 6.62
N GLY A 64 6.45 -1.40 6.36
CA GLY A 64 7.24 -2.64 6.28
C GLY A 64 7.76 -3.12 7.64
N TRP A 65 7.76 -2.24 8.65
CA TRP A 65 8.43 -2.46 9.94
C TRP A 65 7.45 -2.37 11.12
N LYS A 66 7.87 -2.87 12.28
CA LYS A 66 7.13 -2.73 13.55
C LYS A 66 6.87 -1.25 13.83
N HIS A 67 5.63 -0.84 13.57
CA HIS A 67 5.23 0.55 13.66
C HIS A 67 4.66 0.82 15.06
N ILE A 68 5.50 1.35 15.96
CA ILE A 68 5.06 1.76 17.30
C ILE A 68 4.29 3.09 17.18
N ALA A 69 3.01 3.00 16.86
CA ALA A 69 2.11 4.14 16.83
C ALA A 69 0.69 3.77 17.24
N ASN A 70 -0.08 4.79 17.66
CA ASN A 70 -1.52 4.67 17.81
C ASN A 70 -2.15 4.33 16.45
N MET A 71 -3.10 3.37 16.44
CA MET A 71 -3.87 2.95 15.28
C MET A 71 -4.44 4.13 14.47
N GLN A 72 -4.91 5.20 15.13
CA GLN A 72 -5.41 6.40 14.45
C GLN A 72 -4.34 7.09 13.59
N ASN A 73 -3.11 7.17 14.10
CA ASN A 73 -2.00 7.79 13.38
C ASN A 73 -1.59 6.92 12.18
N VAL A 74 -1.63 5.59 12.32
CA VAL A 74 -1.38 4.66 11.21
C VAL A 74 -2.39 4.88 10.09
N CYS A 75 -3.67 5.05 10.41
CA CYS A 75 -4.69 5.37 9.41
C CYS A 75 -4.37 6.69 8.68
N TYR A 76 -4.01 7.75 9.41
CA TYR A 76 -3.67 9.04 8.78
C TYR A 76 -2.42 8.95 7.89
N GLN A 77 -1.38 8.26 8.33
CA GLN A 77 -0.18 8.02 7.52
C GLN A 77 -0.54 7.24 6.26
N PHE A 78 -1.36 6.19 6.37
CA PHE A 78 -1.80 5.39 5.23
C PHE A 78 -2.52 6.24 4.19
N PHE A 79 -3.50 7.05 4.63
CA PHE A 79 -4.20 7.97 3.74
C PHE A 79 -3.26 9.00 3.12
N ALA A 80 -2.32 9.56 3.88
CA ALA A 80 -1.34 10.49 3.36
C ALA A 80 -0.48 9.85 2.25
N CYS A 81 0.03 8.64 2.45
CA CYS A 81 0.78 7.89 1.44
C CYS A 81 -0.06 7.62 0.19
N CYS A 82 -1.33 7.22 0.32
CA CYS A 82 -2.22 7.02 -0.82
C CYS A 82 -2.44 8.33 -1.62
N ILE A 83 -2.68 9.45 -0.93
CA ILE A 83 -2.87 10.76 -1.57
C ILE A 83 -1.61 11.18 -2.32
N LEU A 84 -0.45 11.09 -1.69
CA LEU A 84 0.83 11.45 -2.31
C LEU A 84 1.14 10.55 -3.51
N HIS A 85 0.87 9.25 -3.41
CA HIS A 85 1.04 8.29 -4.50
C HIS A 85 0.18 8.64 -5.72
N ASN A 86 -1.10 8.97 -5.49
CA ASN A 86 -2.00 9.39 -6.57
C ASN A 86 -1.52 10.67 -7.25
N ILE A 87 -1.01 11.66 -6.48
CA ILE A 87 -0.43 12.88 -7.06
C ILE A 87 0.78 12.56 -7.95
N ILE A 88 1.62 11.62 -7.55
CA ILE A 88 2.79 11.20 -8.35
C ILE A 88 2.36 10.57 -9.67
N ILE A 89 1.35 9.70 -9.63
CA ILE A 89 0.73 9.09 -10.82
C ILE A 89 0.14 10.16 -11.73
N ASP A 90 -0.68 11.07 -11.19
CA ASP A 90 -1.36 12.12 -11.97
C ASP A 90 -0.38 13.10 -12.61
N ALA A 91 0.77 13.34 -11.96
CA ALA A 91 1.84 14.17 -12.50
C ALA A 91 2.70 13.45 -13.55
N GLY A 92 2.46 12.16 -13.81
CA GLY A 92 3.18 11.36 -14.81
C GLY A 92 4.66 11.16 -14.46
N ILE A 93 5.01 11.22 -13.17
CA ILE A 93 6.40 11.10 -12.73
C ILE A 93 6.80 9.63 -12.80
N PRO A 94 7.85 9.28 -13.58
CA PRO A 94 8.29 7.89 -13.69
C PRO A 94 8.92 7.41 -12.38
N VAL A 95 8.52 6.23 -11.94
CA VAL A 95 9.11 5.52 -10.79
C VAL A 95 9.86 4.30 -11.32
N ASP A 96 11.00 4.00 -10.74
CA ASP A 96 11.76 2.81 -11.10
C ASP A 96 11.05 1.55 -10.61
N GLU A 97 10.35 0.88 -11.54
CA GLU A 97 9.55 -0.31 -11.26
C GLU A 97 10.40 -1.53 -10.88
N GLU A 98 11.64 -1.61 -11.38
CA GLU A 98 12.55 -2.72 -11.05
C GLU A 98 13.04 -2.57 -9.61
N LEU A 99 13.45 -1.36 -9.23
CA LEU A 99 13.83 -1.07 -7.84
C LEU A 99 12.66 -1.24 -6.88
N LEU A 100 11.45 -0.82 -7.26
CA LEU A 100 10.23 -1.05 -6.48
C LEU A 100 9.97 -2.54 -6.25
N GLN A 101 10.12 -3.37 -7.29
CA GLN A 101 9.87 -4.82 -7.20
C GLN A 101 10.96 -5.55 -6.41
N ARG A 102 12.22 -5.14 -6.52
CA ARG A 102 13.31 -5.66 -5.70
C ARG A 102 13.05 -5.38 -4.22
N ARG A 103 12.73 -4.12 -3.89
CA ARG A 103 12.39 -3.69 -2.52
C ARG A 103 11.17 -4.42 -1.96
N GLY A 104 10.13 -4.63 -2.76
CA GLY A 104 8.92 -5.31 -2.30
C GLY A 104 9.10 -6.80 -1.95
N ARG A 105 10.22 -7.43 -2.32
CA ARG A 105 10.55 -8.82 -1.97
C ARG A 105 11.31 -8.94 -0.64
N GLU A 106 12.01 -7.89 -0.23
CA GLU A 106 12.82 -7.89 0.99
C GLU A 106 11.96 -7.74 2.26
N ASP A 107 10.80 -7.06 2.16
CA ASP A 107 9.79 -6.97 3.24
C ASP A 107 8.91 -8.26 3.36
N GLY A 108 9.23 -9.33 2.63
CA GLY A 108 8.29 -10.39 2.25
C GLY A 108 8.47 -11.80 2.83
N ASP A 109 9.52 -12.08 3.61
CA ASP A 109 9.87 -13.45 4.01
C ASP A 109 10.22 -13.63 5.51
N GLU A 110 9.40 -13.10 6.43
CA GLU A 110 9.51 -13.41 7.88
C GLU A 110 8.23 -14.04 8.49
N ASP A 111 7.39 -14.69 7.69
CA ASP A 111 6.31 -15.57 8.19
C ASP A 111 6.66 -17.05 7.96
N ASN A 112 7.93 -17.44 8.14
CA ASN A 112 8.28 -18.84 8.34
C ASN A 112 8.13 -19.18 9.83
N ASP A 113 7.02 -19.82 10.17
CA ASP A 113 6.81 -20.55 11.43
C ASP A 113 7.78 -21.77 11.51
N ASP A 114 9.09 -21.54 11.68
CA ASP A 114 10.07 -22.59 12.00
C ASP A 114 10.81 -22.25 13.31
N ASP A 115 10.35 -22.86 14.41
CA ASP A 115 10.95 -22.81 15.74
C ASP A 115 12.36 -23.45 15.73
N GLY A 116 13.40 -22.65 15.47
CA GLY A 116 14.82 -23.02 15.59
C GLY A 116 15.56 -22.21 16.66
N PRO A 117 16.56 -22.78 17.38
CA PRO A 117 17.12 -22.13 18.57
C PRO A 117 17.98 -20.94 18.19
N ALA A 118 17.79 -19.85 18.96
CA ALA A 118 18.54 -18.60 18.84
C ALA A 118 20.06 -18.85 18.93
N GLY A 119 20.73 -18.70 17.78
CA GLY A 119 22.18 -18.65 17.67
C GLY A 119 22.65 -17.19 17.71
N ASP A 120 23.52 -16.90 18.68
CA ASP A 120 24.13 -15.61 18.97
C ASP A 120 25.29 -15.31 18.00
N TYR A 121 25.09 -14.45 16.99
CA TYR A 121 26.18 -13.89 16.16
C TYR A 121 25.85 -12.49 15.58
N ALA A 122 26.55 -11.48 16.12
CA ALA A 122 27.10 -10.27 15.47
C ALA A 122 26.19 -9.36 14.61
N ASP A 123 25.71 -8.29 15.28
CA ASP A 123 25.02 -7.10 14.80
C ASP A 123 26.00 -6.03 14.27
N ASP A 124 26.50 -6.17 13.03
CA ASP A 124 27.29 -5.12 12.35
C ASP A 124 27.05 -5.07 10.82
N ASP A 125 26.61 -6.16 10.17
CA ASP A 125 26.33 -6.21 8.73
C ASP A 125 24.94 -5.66 8.34
N GLU A 126 23.95 -5.73 9.25
CA GLU A 126 22.59 -5.21 9.02
C GLU A 126 22.57 -3.67 8.87
N ASP A 127 23.34 -2.94 9.67
CA ASP A 127 23.39 -1.47 9.62
C ASP A 127 24.01 -0.95 8.31
N TYR A 128 24.93 -1.71 7.71
CA TYR A 128 25.50 -1.40 6.39
C TYR A 128 24.52 -1.66 5.25
N ALA A 129 23.80 -2.78 5.28
CA ALA A 129 22.72 -3.05 4.34
C ALA A 129 21.59 -2.01 4.46
N GLU A 130 21.26 -1.60 5.69
CA GLU A 130 20.26 -0.56 6.00
C GLU A 130 20.68 0.82 5.46
N ALA A 131 21.96 1.19 5.62
CA ALA A 131 22.51 2.43 5.08
C ALA A 131 22.54 2.43 3.54
N GLU A 132 22.85 1.30 2.91
CA GLU A 132 22.81 1.12 1.46
C GLU A 132 21.36 1.20 0.95
N LEU A 133 20.41 0.54 1.62
CA LEU A 133 18.97 0.61 1.37
C LEU A 133 18.42 2.03 1.51
N ARG A 134 18.91 2.83 2.47
CA ARG A 134 18.60 4.26 2.60
C ARG A 134 19.19 5.10 1.47
N ARG A 135 20.44 4.83 1.03
CA ARG A 135 21.06 5.52 -0.11
C ARG A 135 20.34 5.21 -1.42
N GLU A 136 20.03 3.95 -1.66
CA GLU A 136 19.20 3.49 -2.76
C GLU A 136 17.73 3.95 -2.61
N GLY A 137 17.24 4.20 -1.39
CA GLY A 137 15.92 4.80 -1.16
C GLY A 137 15.82 6.21 -1.76
N CYS A 138 16.98 6.87 -1.93
CA CYS A 138 17.11 8.10 -2.66
C CYS A 138 17.06 7.93 -4.19
N THR A 139 16.94 6.72 -4.74
CA THR A 139 16.95 6.45 -6.21
C THR A 139 15.67 5.84 -6.75
N LEU A 140 14.59 5.75 -5.94
CA LEU A 140 13.22 5.39 -6.36
C LEU A 140 12.79 6.10 -7.65
N TYR A 141 13.30 7.31 -7.84
CA TYR A 141 13.29 8.02 -9.10
C TYR A 141 14.69 7.94 -9.71
N ALA A 142 14.78 7.30 -10.89
CA ALA A 142 16.03 6.95 -11.57
C ALA A 142 17.01 8.11 -11.83
N SER A 143 16.59 9.38 -11.66
CA SER A 143 17.45 10.56 -11.86
C SER A 143 17.19 11.65 -10.81
N HIS A 144 18.23 12.41 -10.47
CA HIS A 144 18.13 13.61 -9.65
C HIS A 144 17.09 14.62 -10.20
N ARG A 145 16.99 14.74 -11.53
CA ARG A 145 15.99 15.60 -12.17
C ARG A 145 14.57 15.12 -11.86
N ILE A 146 14.32 13.81 -12.00
CA ILE A 146 13.00 13.21 -11.74
C ILE A 146 12.62 13.38 -10.26
N ARG A 147 13.57 13.24 -9.33
CA ARG A 147 13.35 13.52 -7.90
C ARG A 147 12.93 14.97 -7.64
N HIS A 148 13.64 15.91 -8.25
CA HIS A 148 13.34 17.33 -8.11
C HIS A 148 11.96 17.67 -8.69
N ASP A 149 11.63 17.11 -9.85
CA ASP A 149 10.33 17.27 -10.49
C ASP A 149 9.22 16.66 -9.63
N ALA A 150 9.45 15.49 -9.04
CA ALA A 150 8.53 14.84 -8.11
C ALA A 150 8.24 15.72 -6.89
N THR A 151 9.31 16.22 -6.27
CA THR A 151 9.22 17.11 -5.10
C THR A 151 8.45 18.39 -5.43
N THR A 152 8.74 18.97 -6.59
CA THR A 152 8.10 20.21 -7.08
C THR A 152 6.61 20.01 -7.37
N ALA A 153 6.26 18.90 -8.01
CA ALA A 153 4.87 18.55 -8.32
C ALA A 153 4.06 18.28 -7.05
N LEU A 154 4.62 17.47 -6.13
CA LEU A 154 4.02 17.20 -4.83
C LEU A 154 3.76 18.50 -4.06
N ARG A 155 4.78 19.35 -3.92
CA ARG A 155 4.65 20.66 -3.24
C ARG A 155 3.57 21.52 -3.87
N SER A 156 3.56 21.63 -5.19
CA SER A 156 2.59 22.44 -5.93
C SER A 156 1.15 21.92 -5.77
N SER A 157 0.97 20.60 -5.80
CA SER A 157 -0.34 19.96 -5.63
C SER A 157 -0.88 20.16 -4.21
N VAL A 158 -0.05 19.93 -3.19
CA VAL A 158 -0.42 20.14 -1.78
C VAL A 158 -0.80 21.59 -1.51
N VAL A 159 -0.02 22.56 -2.02
CA VAL A 159 -0.36 23.99 -1.89
C VAL A 159 -1.69 24.31 -2.57
N ARG A 160 -1.92 23.81 -3.78
CA ARG A 160 -3.19 24.02 -4.51
C ARG A 160 -4.37 23.45 -3.73
N HIS A 161 -4.22 22.26 -3.17
CA HIS A 161 -5.26 21.63 -2.37
C HIS A 161 -5.54 22.41 -1.07
N ALA A 162 -4.50 22.83 -0.35
CA ALA A 162 -4.63 23.64 0.86
C ALA A 162 -5.34 24.99 0.59
N LEU A 163 -5.01 25.65 -0.53
CA LEU A 163 -5.68 26.88 -0.96
C LEU A 163 -7.16 26.63 -1.34
N HIS A 164 -7.45 25.52 -2.02
CA HIS A 164 -8.82 25.15 -2.35
C HIS A 164 -9.66 24.90 -1.10
N VAL A 165 -9.15 24.09 -0.16
CA VAL A 165 -9.81 23.80 1.12
C VAL A 165 -10.05 25.10 1.91
N SER A 166 -9.05 25.98 1.99
CA SER A 166 -9.17 27.27 2.68
C SER A 166 -10.25 28.16 2.05
N ARG A 167 -10.40 28.16 0.72
CA ARG A 167 -11.48 28.90 0.04
C ARG A 167 -12.84 28.30 0.34
N VAL A 168 -13.00 26.98 0.26
CA VAL A 168 -14.29 26.31 0.47
C VAL A 168 -14.76 26.46 1.93
N LEU A 169 -13.87 26.23 2.89
CA LEU A 169 -14.17 26.35 4.32
C LEU A 169 -14.27 27.81 4.78
N GLY A 170 -13.46 28.71 4.21
CA GLY A 170 -13.55 30.15 4.46
C GLY A 170 -14.83 30.78 3.92
N VAL A 171 -15.38 30.26 2.81
CA VAL A 171 -16.69 30.68 2.29
C VAL A 171 -17.85 30.18 3.17
N HIS A 172 -17.73 29.01 3.80
CA HIS A 172 -18.75 28.50 4.72
C HIS A 172 -18.79 29.27 6.06
N ALA A 173 -17.65 29.76 6.56
CA ALA A 173 -17.63 30.57 7.78
C ALA A 173 -18.33 31.94 7.62
N GLY A 174 -18.46 32.46 6.39
CA GLY A 174 -19.16 33.72 6.10
C GLY A 174 -20.67 33.60 5.92
N ALA A 175 -21.23 32.38 5.91
CA ALA A 175 -22.64 32.14 5.60
C ALA A 175 -23.54 31.83 6.83
N GLN A 176 -22.96 31.73 8.03
CA GLN A 176 -23.72 31.49 9.29
C GLN A 176 -23.90 32.75 10.16
N GLN A 177 -23.65 33.94 9.63
CA GLN A 177 -23.87 35.21 10.32
C GLN A 177 -24.65 36.17 9.43
N ARG A 178 -25.96 35.89 9.27
CA ARG A 178 -26.96 36.86 8.85
C ARG A 178 -28.29 36.56 9.52
#